data_AF-A0A671KH46-F1
#
_entry.id   AF-A0A671KH46-F1
#
_cell.length_a   1.000
_cell.length_b   1.000
_cell.length_c   1.000
_cell.angle_alpha   90.00
_cell.angle_beta   90.00
_cell.angle_gamma   90.00
#
_symmetry.space_group_name_H-M   'P 1'
#
loop_
_entity.id
_entity.type
_entity.pdbx_description
1 polymer ?
#
loop_
_entity_poly.entity_id
_entity_poly.type
_entity_poly.pdbx_seq_one_letter_code
_entity_poly.pdbx_strand_id
1 'polypeptide(L)'
;MEKCCRSCMPCMKRLWDCIWPEFYYPNIARPAEIRTVSGDIRIPAPKKKPAQLYAALFDFEARSEEELTVKEGDKLSVIEKRGDYVFAKKLTGSLESGLVPANYVALVQDEFANYRWYYGNINRQKAEKLLLSPQNKTGSFLVRISESHSDEYTISG
;
A
#
# COMPACT_ATOMS: atom_id res chain seq x y z
N MET A 1 19.45 -12.20 -27.47
CA MET A 1 19.54 -11.33 -28.66
C MET A 1 20.92 -10.68 -28.85
N GLU A 2 21.87 -10.74 -27.89
CA GLU A 2 23.24 -10.19 -28.05
C GLU A 2 24.10 -10.85 -29.13
N LYS A 3 23.95 -12.17 -29.35
CA LYS A 3 24.81 -12.92 -30.29
C LYS A 3 24.64 -12.50 -31.76
N CYS A 4 23.46 -11.97 -32.12
CA CYS A 4 23.16 -11.53 -33.50
C CYS A 4 23.85 -10.19 -33.84
N CYS A 5 23.84 -9.24 -32.90
CA CYS A 5 24.42 -7.89 -33.12
C CYS A 5 25.95 -7.89 -33.27
N ARG A 6 26.66 -8.80 -32.59
CA ARG A 6 28.13 -8.92 -32.71
C ARG A 6 28.60 -9.47 -34.06
N SER A 7 27.76 -10.21 -34.79
CA SER A 7 28.13 -10.84 -36.06
C SER A 7 28.01 -9.90 -37.28
N CYS A 8 27.15 -8.89 -37.23
CA CYS A 8 26.84 -8.04 -38.38
C CYS A 8 27.76 -6.83 -38.56
N MET A 9 28.54 -6.43 -37.54
CA MET A 9 29.38 -5.21 -37.60
C MET A 9 30.72 -5.39 -36.86
N PRO A 10 31.73 -6.03 -37.48
CA PRO A 10 33.01 -6.35 -36.84
C PRO A 10 33.87 -5.12 -36.52
N CYS A 11 33.61 -3.96 -37.15
CA CYS A 11 34.39 -2.73 -36.95
C CYS A 11 34.01 -1.92 -35.69
N MET A 12 32.87 -2.22 -35.04
CA MET A 12 32.40 -1.49 -33.86
C MET A 12 32.65 -2.22 -32.53
N LYS A 13 33.64 -3.12 -32.49
CA LYS A 13 33.95 -3.98 -31.33
C LYS A 13 34.11 -3.19 -30.01
N ARG A 14 34.82 -2.05 -30.06
CA ARG A 14 35.03 -1.17 -28.89
C ARG A 14 33.76 -0.50 -28.38
N LEU A 15 32.77 -0.26 -29.24
CA LEU A 15 31.50 0.35 -28.87
C LEU A 15 30.61 -0.66 -28.14
N TRP A 16 30.64 -1.92 -28.60
CA TRP A 16 29.95 -3.04 -27.95
C TRP A 16 30.53 -3.40 -26.58
N ASP A 17 31.86 -3.36 -26.43
CA ASP A 17 32.53 -3.62 -25.14
C ASP A 17 32.26 -2.52 -24.09
N CYS A 18 31.94 -1.29 -24.52
CA CYS A 18 31.57 -0.18 -23.63
C CYS A 18 30.12 -0.25 -23.15
N ILE A 19 29.21 -0.69 -24.01
CA ILE A 19 27.78 -0.80 -23.69
C ILE A 19 27.51 -2.07 -22.87
N TRP A 20 28.29 -3.14 -23.09
CA TRP A 20 28.17 -4.41 -22.37
C TRP A 20 29.54 -4.92 -21.91
N PRO A 21 30.11 -4.32 -20.86
CA PRO A 21 31.34 -4.81 -20.27
C PRO A 21 31.11 -6.23 -19.76
N GLU A 22 31.96 -7.18 -20.15
CA GLU A 22 32.02 -8.49 -19.51
C GLU A 22 32.33 -8.25 -18.03
N PHE A 23 31.31 -8.35 -17.18
CA PHE A 23 31.45 -8.28 -15.74
C PHE A 23 32.27 -9.48 -15.28
N TYR A 24 33.60 -9.36 -15.38
CA TYR A 24 34.53 -10.22 -14.68
C TYR A 24 34.35 -9.98 -13.19
N TYR A 25 33.42 -10.70 -12.58
CA TYR A 25 33.48 -10.98 -11.17
C TYR A 25 34.80 -11.71 -10.93
N PRO A 26 35.72 -11.18 -10.09
CA PRO A 26 36.91 -11.91 -9.73
C PRO A 26 36.46 -13.21 -9.08
N ASN A 27 37.14 -14.29 -9.46
CA ASN A 27 36.85 -15.65 -9.04
C ASN A 27 37.13 -15.78 -7.53
N ILE A 28 36.13 -15.48 -6.69
CA ILE A 28 36.18 -15.72 -5.25
C ILE A 28 35.96 -17.21 -5.06
N ALA A 29 37.03 -17.98 -5.25
CA ALA A 29 37.14 -19.35 -4.78
C ALA A 29 37.24 -19.33 -3.24
N ARG A 30 36.11 -19.09 -2.60
CA ARG A 30 35.73 -19.52 -1.25
C ARG A 30 34.24 -19.17 -1.13
N PRO A 31 33.32 -20.15 -1.04
CA PRO A 31 32.00 -19.81 -0.53
C PRO A 31 32.26 -19.21 0.84
N ALA A 32 31.93 -17.92 1.02
CA ALA A 32 31.81 -17.39 2.35
C ALA A 32 30.81 -18.31 3.03
N GLU A 33 31.25 -19.08 4.03
CA GLU A 33 30.35 -19.62 5.02
C GLU A 33 29.74 -18.38 5.70
N ILE A 34 28.68 -17.87 5.08
CA ILE A 34 27.68 -17.11 5.79
C ILE A 34 27.26 -18.10 6.87
N ARG A 35 27.83 -17.96 8.06
CA ARG A 35 27.30 -18.62 9.25
C ARG A 35 25.90 -18.07 9.36
N THR A 36 24.95 -18.81 8.79
CA THR A 36 23.54 -18.65 9.11
C THR A 36 23.51 -18.91 10.59
N VAL A 37 23.54 -17.83 11.37
CA VAL A 37 23.08 -17.86 12.73
C VAL A 37 21.64 -18.33 12.57
N SER A 38 21.40 -19.62 12.79
CA SER A 38 20.09 -20.16 13.17
C SER A 38 19.73 -19.54 14.52
N GLY A 39 19.66 -18.22 14.56
CA GLY A 39 18.79 -17.55 15.50
C GLY A 39 17.43 -17.92 14.99
N ASP A 40 16.64 -18.56 15.84
CA ASP A 40 15.22 -18.73 15.63
C ASP A 40 14.63 -17.33 15.35
N ILE A 41 14.61 -16.93 14.07
CA ILE A 41 13.77 -15.85 13.60
C ILE A 41 12.38 -16.45 13.76
N ARG A 42 11.85 -16.34 14.98
CA ARG A 42 10.44 -16.48 15.24
C ARG A 42 9.81 -15.44 14.33
N ILE A 43 9.34 -15.87 13.17
CA ILE A 43 8.51 -15.05 12.29
C ILE A 43 7.41 -14.57 13.23
N PRO A 44 7.37 -13.28 13.59
CA PRO A 44 6.35 -12.81 14.49
C PRO A 44 5.04 -13.17 13.82
N ALA A 45 4.20 -13.94 14.53
CA ALA A 45 2.88 -14.30 14.03
C ALA A 45 2.24 -13.03 13.46
N PRO A 46 1.62 -13.10 12.26
CA PRO A 46 1.12 -11.91 11.59
C PRO A 46 0.26 -11.14 12.58
N LYS A 47 0.75 -9.97 13.02
CA LYS A 47 -0.01 -9.11 13.92
C LYS A 47 -1.29 -8.79 13.18
N LYS A 48 -2.45 -9.09 13.78
CA LYS A 48 -3.75 -8.75 13.21
C LYS A 48 -3.68 -7.27 12.83
N LYS A 49 -3.84 -6.97 11.54
CA LYS A 49 -3.83 -5.58 11.06
C LYS A 49 -4.86 -4.79 11.87
N PRO A 50 -4.55 -3.57 12.34
CA PRO A 50 -5.53 -2.77 13.05
C PRO A 50 -6.73 -2.58 12.12
N ALA A 51 -7.89 -3.08 12.54
CA ALA A 51 -9.11 -2.97 11.76
C ALA A 51 -9.55 -1.51 11.80
N GLN A 52 -9.53 -0.84 10.64
CA GLN A 52 -10.08 0.50 10.52
C GLN A 52 -11.58 0.42 10.80
N LEU A 53 -12.01 1.03 11.91
CA LEU A 53 -13.41 1.02 12.32
C LEU A 53 -14.12 2.21 11.70
N TYR A 54 -15.11 1.96 10.87
CA TYR A 54 -15.97 2.98 10.29
C TYR A 54 -17.33 3.01 11.01
N ALA A 55 -18.05 4.12 10.90
CA ALA A 55 -19.48 4.19 11.18
C ALA A 55 -20.23 4.78 10.00
N ALA A 56 -21.47 4.34 9.83
CA ALA A 56 -22.43 4.99 8.97
C ALA A 56 -22.78 6.37 9.55
N LEU A 57 -22.68 7.40 8.72
CA LEU A 57 -23.03 8.79 9.03
C LEU A 57 -24.53 9.04 8.91
N PHE A 58 -25.22 8.26 8.07
CA PHE A 58 -26.64 8.41 7.77
C PHE A 58 -27.27 7.04 7.53
N ASP A 59 -28.59 6.99 7.60
CA ASP A 59 -29.37 5.82 7.19
C ASP A 59 -29.26 5.61 5.68
N PHE A 60 -29.06 4.37 5.26
CA PHE A 60 -29.05 3.95 3.86
C PHE A 60 -29.75 2.60 3.73
N GLU A 61 -30.77 2.55 2.90
CA GLU A 61 -31.51 1.32 2.57
C GLU A 61 -31.01 0.76 1.24
N ALA A 62 -30.62 -0.52 1.27
CA ALA A 62 -30.19 -1.25 0.08
C ALA A 62 -31.34 -1.34 -0.93
N ARG A 63 -31.03 -1.00 -2.18
CA ARG A 63 -31.94 -1.10 -3.34
C ARG A 63 -31.73 -2.36 -4.15
N SER A 64 -30.61 -3.04 -3.94
CA SER A 64 -30.22 -4.28 -4.60
C SER A 64 -29.60 -5.26 -3.60
N GLU A 65 -29.49 -6.53 -3.98
CA GLU A 65 -28.88 -7.58 -3.13
C GLU A 65 -27.37 -7.38 -2.92
N GLU A 66 -26.72 -6.55 -3.74
CA GLU A 66 -25.30 -6.22 -3.63
C GLU A 66 -25.05 -5.09 -2.62
N GLU A 67 -26.08 -4.31 -2.29
CA GLU A 67 -26.02 -3.18 -1.38
C GLU A 67 -26.29 -3.60 0.08
N LEU A 68 -25.73 -2.85 1.02
CA LEU A 68 -25.88 -3.12 2.46
C LEU A 68 -26.74 -2.05 3.12
N THR A 69 -27.83 -2.47 3.76
CA THR A 69 -28.65 -1.58 4.59
C THR A 69 -27.92 -1.22 5.89
N VAL A 70 -27.68 0.07 6.11
CA VAL A 70 -27.01 0.61 7.30
C VAL A 70 -27.85 1.71 7.95
N LYS A 71 -27.76 1.82 9.27
CA LYS A 71 -28.34 2.92 10.04
C LYS A 71 -27.25 3.83 10.58
N GLU A 72 -27.57 5.09 10.80
CA GLU A 72 -26.67 6.04 11.44
C GLU A 72 -26.09 5.46 12.74
N GLY A 73 -24.76 5.52 12.84
CA GLY A 73 -24.01 4.97 13.97
C GLY A 73 -23.66 3.48 13.87
N ASP A 74 -24.15 2.76 12.86
CA ASP A 74 -23.75 1.36 12.64
C ASP A 74 -22.25 1.26 12.42
N LYS A 75 -21.57 0.40 13.18
CA LYS A 75 -20.14 0.14 13.00
C LYS A 75 -19.90 -0.77 11.82
N LEU A 76 -18.97 -0.39 10.97
CA LEU A 76 -18.64 -1.04 9.71
C LEU A 76 -17.13 -1.28 9.62
N SER A 77 -16.73 -2.33 8.91
CA SER A 77 -15.37 -2.54 8.42
C SER A 77 -15.38 -2.36 6.92
N VAL A 78 -14.73 -1.33 6.40
CA VAL A 78 -14.56 -1.17 4.95
C VAL A 78 -13.48 -2.14 4.49
N ILE A 79 -13.78 -2.95 3.48
CA ILE A 79 -12.90 -3.97 2.92
C ILE A 79 -12.26 -3.46 1.63
N GLU A 80 -13.06 -2.84 0.76
CA GLU A 80 -12.61 -2.36 -0.54
C GLU A 80 -13.33 -1.06 -0.91
N LYS A 81 -12.63 -0.14 -1.56
CA LYS A 81 -13.25 1.05 -2.16
C LYS A 81 -13.42 0.84 -3.67
N ARG A 82 -14.65 1.00 -4.16
CA ARG A 82 -15.05 0.86 -5.57
C ARG A 82 -15.66 2.16 -6.08
N GLY A 83 -14.81 3.09 -6.51
CA GLY A 83 -15.24 4.40 -6.99
C GLY A 83 -15.97 5.19 -5.89
N ASP A 84 -17.25 5.46 -6.12
CA ASP A 84 -18.13 6.20 -5.20
C ASP A 84 -18.77 5.31 -4.11
N TYR A 85 -18.55 4.00 -4.16
CA TYR A 85 -19.04 3.04 -3.18
C TYR A 85 -17.88 2.38 -2.43
N VAL A 86 -18.18 1.88 -1.24
CA VAL A 86 -17.29 1.02 -0.45
C VAL A 86 -17.98 -0.31 -0.22
N PHE A 87 -17.24 -1.40 -0.40
CA PHE A 87 -17.67 -2.71 0.06
C PHE A 87 -17.36 -2.81 1.54
N ALA A 88 -18.40 -2.85 2.37
CA ALA A 88 -18.29 -2.82 3.82
C ALA A 88 -18.98 -4.03 4.43
N LYS A 89 -18.45 -4.46 5.59
CA LYS A 89 -19.06 -5.48 6.44
C LYS A 89 -19.58 -4.84 7.71
N LYS A 90 -20.83 -5.12 8.03
CA LYS A 90 -21.47 -4.65 9.26
C LYS A 90 -20.92 -5.42 10.47
N LEU A 91 -20.55 -4.68 11.51
CA LEU A 91 -19.98 -5.21 12.76
C LEU A 91 -21.00 -5.23 13.90
N THR A 92 -22.16 -4.59 13.71
CA THR A 92 -23.20 -4.42 14.74
C THR A 92 -24.52 -5.00 14.23
N GLY A 93 -25.16 -5.88 14.99
CA GLY A 93 -26.43 -6.50 14.58
C GLY A 93 -26.22 -7.65 13.60
N SER A 94 -26.56 -7.45 12.32
CA SER A 94 -26.40 -8.46 11.26
C SER A 94 -24.96 -8.49 10.74
N LEU A 95 -24.41 -9.68 10.55
CA LEU A 95 -23.04 -9.88 10.04
C LEU A 95 -23.00 -9.87 8.50
N GLU A 96 -23.74 -8.94 7.90
CA GLU A 96 -23.92 -8.81 6.46
C GLU A 96 -22.83 -7.93 5.85
N SER A 97 -22.60 -8.09 4.55
CA SER A 97 -21.62 -7.33 3.79
C SER A 97 -22.17 -6.97 2.43
N GLY A 98 -21.89 -5.75 1.99
CA GLY A 98 -22.40 -5.21 0.74
C GLY A 98 -21.85 -3.81 0.47
N LEU A 99 -22.34 -3.20 -0.61
CA LEU A 99 -21.95 -1.86 -1.04
C LEU A 99 -22.70 -0.80 -0.24
N VAL A 100 -21.97 0.23 0.18
CA VAL A 100 -22.49 1.44 0.81
C VAL A 100 -21.83 2.64 0.12
N PRO A 101 -22.55 3.74 -0.14
CA PRO A 101 -21.92 4.95 -0.68
C PRO A 101 -20.76 5.44 0.19
N ALA A 102 -19.62 5.77 -0.41
CA ALA A 102 -18.40 6.15 0.32
C ALA A 102 -18.58 7.42 1.17
N ASN A 103 -19.50 8.30 0.78
CA ASN A 103 -19.85 9.53 1.51
C ASN A 103 -20.80 9.26 2.71
N TYR A 104 -21.30 8.05 2.87
CA TYR A 104 -22.16 7.65 3.99
C TYR A 104 -21.38 6.99 5.12
N VAL A 105 -20.07 6.80 4.95
CA VAL A 105 -19.22 6.17 5.98
C VAL A 105 -18.11 7.11 6.41
N ALA A 106 -17.79 7.10 7.70
CA ALA A 106 -16.65 7.82 8.26
C ALA A 106 -15.82 6.93 9.15
N LEU A 107 -14.51 7.14 9.16
CA LEU A 107 -13.59 6.46 10.04
C LEU A 107 -13.79 6.95 11.49
N VAL A 108 -14.15 6.06 12.40
CA VAL A 108 -14.45 6.35 13.82
C VAL A 108 -13.25 6.09 14.70
N GLN A 109 -12.51 5.03 14.41
CA GLN A 109 -11.35 4.66 15.21
C GLN A 109 -10.17 4.42 14.29
N ASP A 110 -9.20 5.32 14.43
CA ASP A 110 -7.91 5.25 13.78
C ASP A 110 -6.85 5.30 14.86
N GLU A 111 -6.26 4.15 15.18
CA GLU A 111 -5.19 4.03 16.16
C GLU A 111 -4.02 4.97 15.84
N PHE A 112 -3.86 5.35 14.57
CA PHE A 112 -2.78 6.20 14.13
C PHE A 112 -3.11 7.69 14.10
N ALA A 113 -4.37 8.09 14.28
CA ALA A 113 -4.78 9.51 14.22
C ALA A 113 -4.04 10.41 15.23
N ASN A 114 -3.52 9.85 16.32
CA ASN A 114 -2.74 10.60 17.31
C ASN A 114 -1.28 10.84 16.90
N TYR A 115 -0.77 10.19 15.85
CA TYR A 115 0.60 10.39 15.38
C TYR A 115 0.67 11.51 14.35
N ARG A 116 1.61 12.44 14.57
CA ARG A 116 1.81 13.62 13.70
C ARG A 116 2.20 13.29 12.26
N TRP A 117 2.79 12.12 12.03
CA TRP A 117 3.21 11.64 10.72
C TRP A 117 2.08 10.97 9.93
N TYR A 118 0.93 10.72 10.58
CA TYR A 118 -0.19 10.02 9.99
C TYR A 118 -1.25 11.01 9.52
N TYR A 119 -1.60 10.93 8.24
CA TYR A 119 -2.52 11.86 7.57
C TYR A 119 -3.84 11.19 7.15
N GLY A 120 -4.06 9.92 7.51
CA GLY A 120 -5.32 9.24 7.24
C GLY A 120 -5.61 9.07 5.75
N ASN A 121 -6.87 9.22 5.40
CA ASN A 121 -7.38 9.09 4.03
C ASN A 121 -7.07 10.35 3.21
N ILE A 122 -5.80 10.53 2.84
CA ILE A 122 -5.40 11.53 1.83
C ILE A 122 -4.93 10.84 0.55
N ASN A 123 -5.31 11.42 -0.59
CA ASN A 123 -4.89 10.92 -1.89
C ASN A 123 -3.41 11.25 -2.17
N ARG A 124 -2.82 10.61 -3.19
CA ARG A 124 -1.43 10.81 -3.58
C ARG A 124 -1.12 12.27 -3.89
N GLN A 125 -1.98 12.95 -4.65
CA GLN A 125 -1.73 14.34 -5.06
C GLN A 125 -1.72 15.30 -3.87
N LYS A 126 -2.61 15.11 -2.90
CA LYS A 126 -2.66 15.90 -1.67
C LYS A 126 -1.43 15.63 -0.80
N ALA A 127 -0.97 14.39 -0.73
CA ALA A 127 0.27 14.04 -0.04
C ALA A 127 1.49 14.74 -0.66
N GLU A 128 1.64 14.67 -1.98
CA GLU A 128 2.72 15.35 -2.72
C GLU A 128 2.69 16.86 -2.47
N LYS A 129 1.52 17.49 -2.57
CA LYS A 129 1.36 18.92 -2.30
C LYS A 129 1.77 19.30 -0.86
N LEU A 130 1.41 18.48 0.13
CA LEU A 130 1.80 18.71 1.51
C LEU A 130 3.31 18.60 1.69
N LEU A 131 3.93 17.56 1.11
CA LEU A 131 5.38 17.31 1.19
C LEU A 131 6.22 18.41 0.52
N LEU A 132 5.73 18.99 -0.58
CA LEU A 132 6.37 20.08 -1.29
C LEU A 132 6.27 21.45 -0.58
N SER A 133 5.63 21.52 0.59
CA SER A 133 5.53 22.78 1.34
C SER A 133 6.92 23.29 1.73
N PRO A 134 7.20 24.61 1.61
CA PRO A 134 8.54 25.16 1.86
C PRO A 134 9.02 25.04 3.32
N GLN A 135 8.12 24.68 4.24
CA GLN A 135 8.43 24.41 5.65
C GLN A 135 9.06 23.03 5.86
N ASN A 136 8.92 22.12 4.90
CA ASN A 136 9.43 20.76 4.98
C ASN A 136 10.90 20.69 4.55
N LYS A 137 11.64 19.75 5.15
CA LYS A 137 13.05 19.49 4.84
C LYS A 137 13.19 18.21 4.01
N THR A 138 14.33 18.00 3.36
CA THR A 138 14.66 16.73 2.71
C THR A 138 14.51 15.57 3.70
N GLY A 139 13.83 14.50 3.28
CA GLY A 139 13.51 13.36 4.14
C GLY A 139 12.23 13.54 4.97
N SER A 140 11.47 14.62 4.77
CA SER A 140 10.10 14.71 5.29
C SER A 140 9.25 13.63 4.67
N PHE A 141 8.43 12.98 5.47
CA PHE A 141 7.53 11.93 5.03
C PHE A 141 6.20 12.02 5.74
N LEU A 142 5.20 11.35 5.19
CA LEU A 142 3.92 11.11 5.84
C LEU A 142 3.42 9.71 5.51
N VAL A 143 2.56 9.19 6.36
CA VAL A 143 1.86 7.92 6.16
C VAL A 143 0.39 8.21 5.90
N ARG A 144 -0.17 7.55 4.89
CA ARG A 144 -1.56 7.67 4.47
C ARG A 144 -2.15 6.31 4.14
N ILE A 145 -3.47 6.22 4.06
CA ILE A 145 -4.15 5.01 3.57
C ILE A 145 -3.81 4.80 2.08
N SER A 146 -3.56 3.56 1.69
CA SER A 146 -3.31 3.19 0.30
C SER A 146 -4.58 3.33 -0.53
N GLU A 147 -4.46 3.97 -1.69
CA GLU A 147 -5.59 4.18 -2.60
C GLU A 147 -6.01 2.89 -3.32
N SER A 148 -5.06 1.98 -3.53
CA SER A 148 -5.32 0.70 -4.20
C SER A 148 -5.81 -0.39 -3.24
N HIS A 149 -5.46 -0.28 -1.95
CA HIS A 149 -5.82 -1.26 -0.93
C HIS A 149 -6.14 -0.52 0.37
N SER A 150 -7.42 -0.34 0.71
CA SER A 150 -7.85 0.40 1.91
C SER A 150 -7.31 -0.18 3.22
N ASP A 151 -6.95 -1.47 3.21
CA ASP A 151 -6.39 -2.21 4.34
C ASP A 151 -4.86 -2.05 4.48
N GLU A 152 -4.26 -1.21 3.65
CA GLU A 152 -2.82 -0.95 3.62
C GLU A 152 -2.50 0.52 3.78
N TYR A 153 -1.26 0.79 4.19
CA TYR A 153 -0.74 2.13 4.36
C TYR A 153 0.38 2.36 3.35
N THR A 154 0.50 3.59 2.88
CA THR A 154 1.57 4.05 1.98
C THR A 154 2.38 5.13 2.67
N ILE A 155 3.70 5.02 2.59
CA ILE A 155 4.64 6.07 2.99
C ILE A 155 4.89 6.96 1.76
N SER A 156 4.75 8.27 1.92
CA SER A 156 5.08 9.28 0.90
C SER A 156 6.19 10.16 1.45
N GLY A 157 7.22 10.47 0.65
CA GLY A 157 8.37 11.30 1.03
C GLY A 157 9.14 11.83 -0.17
#